data_AF-A0A388QXI4-F1
#
_entry.id   AF-A0A388QXI4-F1
#
_cell.length_a   1.000
_cell.length_b   1.000
_cell.length_c   1.000
_cell.angle_alpha   90.00
_cell.angle_beta   90.00
_cell.angle_gamma   90.00
#
_symmetry.space_group_name_H-M   'P 1'
#
loop_
_entity.id
_entity.type
_entity.pdbx_description
1 polymer ?
#
loop_
_entity_poly.entity_id
_entity_poly.type
_entity_poly.pdbx_seq_one_letter_code
_entity_poly.pdbx_strand_id
1 'polypeptide(L)'
;MNEAPPTPTSDRRDPLAVLSGLRLTVFLLILSIILVFLGTLEQVHWGVWHIQKAYFGSWICFYPLDDTAIVQLPLPGGFLLGALLIVNLTLAHVRRFKAELKHLGMIMIHGGLLLLLAGGFVTAIYQEESAMIIPEGESRNYSEAFREFELTITEKTTAGTDKVTAIPDALLQTGASFPLGDKLPTVKIDTYHRNATLRALSQLPKGTPVKVTHGIGTTTPLAYQEQKRASTTITRTRPSAS
;
A
#
# COMPACT_ATOMS: atom_id res chain seq x y z
N MET A 1 55.79 -30.37 37.33
CA MET A 1 54.34 -30.07 37.44
C MET A 1 54.05 -29.07 36.33
N ASN A 2 53.66 -29.56 35.16
CA ASN A 2 53.39 -28.70 34.00
C ASN A 2 51.88 -28.47 33.95
N GLU A 3 51.43 -27.27 34.34
CA GLU A 3 50.06 -26.87 34.05
C GLU A 3 49.93 -26.65 32.54
N ALA A 4 48.99 -27.37 31.93
CA ALA A 4 48.64 -27.15 30.54
C ALA A 4 48.06 -25.73 30.39
N PRO A 5 48.41 -24.99 29.33
CA PRO A 5 47.82 -23.68 29.08
C PRO A 5 46.30 -23.80 28.91
N PRO A 6 45.51 -22.82 29.40
CA PRO A 6 44.07 -22.87 29.25
C PRO A 6 43.69 -22.92 27.77
N THR A 7 42.92 -23.95 27.39
CA THR A 7 42.38 -24.10 26.05
C THR A 7 41.55 -22.87 25.66
N PRO A 8 41.74 -22.28 24.48
CA PRO A 8 40.93 -21.16 24.02
C PRO A 8 39.48 -21.62 23.89
N THR A 9 38.61 -21.14 24.76
CA THR A 9 37.17 -21.37 24.66
C THR A 9 36.69 -20.74 23.35
N SER A 10 36.30 -21.59 22.40
CA SER A 10 35.69 -21.23 21.13
C SER A 10 34.78 -20.00 21.27
N ASP A 11 35.14 -18.89 20.60
CA ASP A 11 34.33 -17.68 20.40
C ASP A 11 33.06 -18.03 19.60
N ARG A 12 32.12 -18.72 20.25
CA ARG A 12 30.80 -18.96 19.72
C ARG A 12 29.99 -17.74 20.08
N ARG A 13 30.04 -16.71 19.21
CA ARG A 13 29.19 -15.52 19.34
C ARG A 13 27.74 -15.99 19.55
N ASP A 14 27.23 -15.84 20.76
CA ASP A 14 25.85 -16.19 21.09
C ASP A 14 24.94 -15.37 20.15
N PRO A 15 24.21 -16.01 19.21
CA PRO A 15 23.37 -15.27 18.26
C PRO A 15 22.36 -14.40 19.00
N LEU A 16 21.91 -14.84 20.18
CA LEU A 16 20.98 -14.08 21.01
C LEU A 16 21.63 -12.86 21.66
N ALA A 17 22.95 -12.85 21.86
CA ALA A 17 23.69 -11.68 22.32
C ALA A 17 23.82 -10.62 21.21
N VAL A 18 23.95 -11.04 19.95
CA VAL A 18 23.92 -10.14 18.80
C VAL A 18 22.52 -9.52 18.64
N LEU A 19 21.48 -10.36 18.72
CA LEU A 19 20.07 -9.95 18.61
C LEU A 19 19.62 -9.02 19.75
N SER A 20 20.21 -9.09 20.95
CA SER A 20 19.92 -8.19 22.09
C SER A 20 20.93 -7.04 22.26
N GLY A 21 21.79 -6.84 21.26
CA GLY A 21 22.86 -5.85 21.30
C GLY A 21 22.40 -4.44 20.94
N LEU A 22 22.90 -3.43 21.66
CA LEU A 22 22.69 -2.01 21.33
C LEU A 22 23.25 -1.64 19.95
N ARG A 23 24.35 -2.28 19.52
CA ARG A 23 24.94 -2.07 18.19
C ARG A 23 23.95 -2.40 17.07
N LEU A 24 23.18 -3.48 17.24
CA LEU A 24 22.13 -3.85 16.30
C LEU A 24 21.01 -2.80 16.29
N THR A 25 20.57 -2.35 17.47
CA THR A 25 19.55 -1.28 17.57
C THR A 25 19.96 -0.03 16.80
N VAL A 26 21.17 0.47 17.05
CA VAL A 26 21.69 1.68 16.38
C VAL A 26 21.80 1.47 14.88
N PHE A 27 22.29 0.30 14.44
CA PHE A 27 22.38 -0.03 13.02
C PHE A 27 21.00 -0.05 12.34
N LEU A 28 20.01 -0.72 12.96
CA LEU A 28 18.65 -0.76 12.45
C LEU A 28 18.01 0.64 12.39
N LEU A 29 18.22 1.47 13.41
CA LEU A 29 17.70 2.85 13.42
C LEU A 29 18.30 3.70 12.31
N ILE A 30 19.61 3.58 12.04
CA ILE A 30 20.26 4.30 10.93
C ILE A 30 19.66 3.84 9.59
N LEU A 31 19.48 2.53 9.40
CA LEU A 31 18.82 2.00 8.21
C LEU A 31 17.37 2.49 8.09
N SER A 32 16.63 2.57 9.20
CA SER A 32 15.27 3.11 9.21
C SER A 32 15.25 4.58 8.82
N ILE A 33 16.20 5.39 9.29
CA ILE A 33 16.32 6.81 8.90
C ILE A 33 16.59 6.92 7.40
N ILE A 34 17.51 6.12 6.86
CA ILE A 34 17.80 6.10 5.42
C ILE A 34 16.57 5.66 4.62
N LEU A 35 15.87 4.62 5.06
CA LEU A 35 14.66 4.13 4.41
C LEU A 35 13.56 5.21 4.39
N VAL A 36 13.33 5.88 5.52
CA VAL A 36 12.38 6.99 5.62
C VAL A 36 12.76 8.11 4.66
N PHE A 37 14.03 8.52 4.67
CA PHE A 37 14.52 9.57 3.78
C PHE A 37 14.30 9.24 2.30
N LEU A 38 14.76 8.06 1.85
CA LEU A 38 14.60 7.64 0.45
C LEU A 38 13.13 7.47 0.05
N GLY A 39 12.32 6.89 0.93
CA GLY A 39 10.87 6.80 0.73
C GLY A 39 10.21 8.17 0.56
N THR A 40 10.58 9.16 1.39
CA THR A 40 10.02 10.51 1.27
C THR A 40 10.42 11.23 -0.03
N LEU A 41 11.59 10.93 -0.60
CA LEU A 41 11.96 11.43 -1.93
C LEU A 41 11.08 10.83 -3.03
N GLU A 42 10.84 9.52 -2.97
CA GLU A 42 9.98 8.82 -3.92
C GLU A 42 8.50 9.19 -3.77
N GLN A 43 8.08 9.59 -2.57
CA GLN A 43 6.70 9.99 -2.27
C GLN A 43 6.22 11.16 -3.14
N VAL A 44 7.13 12.03 -3.56
CA VAL A 44 6.82 13.15 -4.47
C VAL A 44 6.34 12.65 -5.85
N HIS A 45 6.87 11.52 -6.32
CA HIS A 45 6.59 10.98 -7.65
C HIS A 45 5.43 9.97 -7.65
N TRP A 46 5.36 9.13 -6.61
CA TRP A 46 4.45 7.99 -6.54
C TRP A 46 3.27 8.17 -5.58
N GLY A 47 3.32 9.23 -4.76
CA GLY A 47 2.34 9.48 -3.72
C GLY A 47 2.53 8.60 -2.48
N VAL A 48 1.88 9.02 -1.38
CA VAL A 48 2.06 8.43 -0.04
C VAL A 48 1.73 6.95 -0.01
N TRP A 49 0.56 6.59 -0.55
CA TRP A 49 0.04 5.24 -0.49
C TRP A 49 0.95 4.22 -1.19
N HIS A 50 1.46 4.57 -2.37
CA HIS A 50 2.29 3.65 -3.13
C HIS A 50 3.64 3.40 -2.44
N ILE A 51 4.26 4.46 -1.92
CA ILE A 51 5.51 4.35 -1.17
C ILE A 51 5.32 3.64 0.17
N GLN A 52 4.20 3.88 0.86
CA GLN A 52 3.86 3.13 2.07
C GLN A 52 3.91 1.62 1.79
N LYS A 53 3.27 1.17 0.70
CA LYS A 53 3.23 -0.24 0.34
C LYS A 53 4.60 -0.77 -0.15
N ALA A 54 5.27 -0.02 -1.03
CA ALA A 54 6.50 -0.47 -1.68
C ALA A 54 7.74 -0.43 -0.77
N TYR A 55 7.85 0.56 0.12
CA TYR A 55 9.02 0.74 1.01
C TYR A 55 8.73 0.23 2.42
N PHE A 56 7.60 0.61 3.01
CA PHE A 56 7.33 0.35 4.43
C PHE A 56 6.55 -0.95 4.67
N GLY A 57 5.68 -1.33 3.74
CA GLY A 57 4.89 -2.56 3.74
C GLY A 57 5.58 -3.77 3.09
N SER A 58 6.89 -3.69 2.86
CA SER A 58 7.67 -4.72 2.16
C SER A 58 8.84 -5.20 3.01
N TRP A 59 9.26 -6.46 2.79
CA TRP A 59 10.45 -7.03 3.45
C TRP A 59 11.75 -6.52 2.82
N ILE A 60 11.75 -6.37 1.50
CA ILE A 60 12.84 -5.80 0.70
C ILE A 60 12.20 -4.82 -0.27
N CYS A 61 12.81 -3.66 -0.46
CA CYS A 61 12.39 -2.68 -1.46
C CYS A 61 13.58 -2.28 -2.34
N PHE A 62 13.28 -1.60 -3.45
CA PHE A 62 14.28 -1.17 -4.42
C PHE A 62 14.21 0.35 -4.61
N TYR A 63 15.37 0.99 -4.57
CA TYR A 63 15.51 2.42 -4.81
C TYR A 63 16.40 2.72 -6.03
N PRO A 64 16.00 3.61 -6.94
CA PRO A 64 14.68 4.24 -7.04
C PRO A 64 13.60 3.21 -7.41
N LEU A 65 12.32 3.56 -7.19
CA LEU A 65 11.21 2.65 -7.48
C LEU A 65 10.92 2.51 -8.99
N ASP A 66 11.50 3.39 -9.80
CA ASP A 66 11.37 3.37 -11.25
C ASP A 66 12.06 2.12 -11.85
N ASP A 67 11.28 1.28 -12.52
CA ASP A 67 11.75 0.06 -13.22
C ASP A 67 12.65 0.36 -14.42
N THR A 68 12.68 1.62 -14.88
CA THR A 68 13.56 2.05 -15.98
C THR A 68 14.92 2.56 -15.49
N ALA A 69 15.14 2.62 -14.18
CA ALA A 69 16.40 3.05 -13.62
C ALA A 69 17.55 2.10 -14.02
N ILE A 70 18.69 2.69 -14.37
CA ILE A 70 19.89 1.95 -14.79
C ILE A 70 20.37 1.00 -13.69
N VAL A 71 20.23 1.41 -12.43
CA VAL A 71 20.56 0.60 -11.25
C VAL A 71 19.48 0.78 -10.20
N GLN A 72 18.99 -0.34 -9.68
CA GLN A 72 18.09 -0.41 -8.52
C GLN A 72 18.86 -0.98 -7.33
N LEU A 73 18.98 -0.19 -6.27
CA LEU A 73 19.63 -0.58 -5.02
C LEU A 73 18.63 -1.34 -4.14
N PRO A 74 18.88 -2.62 -3.82
CA PRO A 74 18.07 -3.33 -2.84
C PRO A 74 18.30 -2.75 -1.45
N LEU A 75 17.21 -2.47 -0.75
CA LEU A 75 17.18 -1.94 0.61
C LEU A 75 16.30 -2.83 1.49
N PRO A 76 16.62 -2.95 2.79
CA PRO A 76 15.72 -3.59 3.73
C PRO A 76 14.45 -2.75 3.87
N GLY A 77 13.29 -3.36 3.62
CA GLY A 77 12.01 -2.68 3.72
C GLY A 77 11.55 -2.50 5.17
N GLY A 78 10.48 -1.72 5.35
CA GLY A 78 9.98 -1.33 6.67
C GLY A 78 9.51 -2.52 7.51
N PHE A 79 8.95 -3.57 6.90
CA PHE A 79 8.57 -4.78 7.63
C PHE A 79 9.79 -5.52 8.19
N LEU A 80 10.86 -5.63 7.42
CA LEU A 80 12.08 -6.28 7.90
C LEU A 80 12.72 -5.48 9.04
N LEU A 81 12.90 -4.17 8.85
CA LEU A 81 13.48 -3.31 9.87
C LEU A 81 12.61 -3.26 11.14
N GLY A 82 11.29 -3.10 10.97
CA GLY A 82 10.33 -3.07 12.07
C GLY A 82 10.31 -4.39 12.86
N ALA A 83 10.24 -5.54 12.18
CA ALA A 83 10.27 -6.84 12.82
C ALA A 83 11.58 -7.08 13.59
N LEU A 84 12.73 -6.72 12.99
CA LEU A 84 14.03 -6.84 13.65
C LEU A 84 14.14 -5.91 14.86
N LEU A 85 13.60 -4.69 14.79
CA LEU A 85 13.56 -3.76 15.92
C LEU A 85 12.68 -4.27 17.06
N ILE A 86 11.50 -4.83 16.76
CA ILE A 86 10.62 -5.47 17.76
C ILE A 86 11.39 -6.60 18.47
N VAL A 87 11.95 -7.54 17.70
CA VAL A 87 12.70 -8.68 18.25
C VAL A 87 13.89 -8.20 19.08
N ASN A 88 14.67 -7.25 18.57
CA ASN A 88 15.84 -6.70 19.26
C ASN A 88 15.44 -6.03 20.58
N LEU A 89 14.42 -5.18 20.56
CA LEU A 89 13.95 -4.44 21.73
C LEU A 89 13.40 -5.40 22.79
N THR A 90 12.57 -6.36 22.39
CA THR A 90 12.04 -7.39 23.31
C THR A 90 13.17 -8.19 23.95
N LEU A 91 14.11 -8.73 23.15
CA LEU A 91 15.21 -9.53 23.68
C LEU A 91 16.16 -8.72 24.57
N ALA A 92 16.44 -7.46 24.21
CA ALA A 92 17.27 -6.57 25.01
C ALA A 92 16.64 -6.31 26.38
N HIS A 93 15.33 -6.08 26.44
CA HIS A 93 14.63 -5.88 27.70
C HIS A 93 14.55 -7.16 28.52
N VAL A 94 14.08 -8.28 27.96
CA VAL A 94 13.95 -9.54 28.69
C VAL A 94 15.29 -10.01 29.28
N ARG A 95 16.40 -9.88 28.54
CA ARG A 95 17.72 -10.34 29.01
C ARG A 95 18.36 -9.44 30.06
N ARG A 96 18.08 -8.14 30.02
CA ARG A 96 18.71 -7.15 30.93
C ARG A 96 17.84 -6.86 32.14
N PHE A 97 16.66 -7.48 32.24
CA PHE A 97 15.66 -7.06 33.21
C PHE A 97 15.93 -7.54 34.63
N LYS A 98 15.85 -6.60 35.58
CA LYS A 98 15.61 -6.83 37.01
C LYS A 98 14.37 -6.03 37.39
N ALA A 99 13.25 -6.72 37.66
CA ALA A 99 11.97 -6.11 37.98
C ALA A 99 12.00 -5.47 39.37
N GLU A 100 12.53 -4.26 39.43
CA GLU A 100 12.57 -3.43 40.63
C GLU A 100 11.76 -2.15 40.35
N LEU A 101 10.99 -1.70 41.35
CA LEU A 101 10.12 -0.52 41.27
C LEU A 101 10.86 0.75 40.81
N LYS A 102 12.16 0.85 41.11
CA LYS A 102 13.03 1.96 40.67
C LYS A 102 13.28 2.03 39.16
N HIS A 103 13.00 0.96 38.41
CA HIS A 103 13.17 0.89 36.95
C HIS A 103 11.85 0.96 36.18
N LEU A 104 10.72 1.20 36.86
CA LEU A 104 9.39 1.18 36.26
C LEU A 104 9.26 2.15 35.08
N GLY A 105 9.84 3.36 35.18
CA GLY A 105 9.84 4.34 34.09
C GLY A 105 10.52 3.82 32.81
N MET A 106 11.64 3.10 32.95
CA MET A 106 12.34 2.50 31.81
C MET A 106 11.50 1.40 31.15
N ILE A 107 10.77 0.60 31.95
CA ILE A 107 9.82 -0.40 31.45
C ILE A 107 8.72 0.28 30.65
N MET A 108 8.11 1.33 31.19
CA MET A 108 6.99 1.98 30.53
C MET A 108 7.39 2.59 29.19
N ILE A 109 8.55 3.26 29.10
CA ILE A 109 9.00 3.88 27.85
C ILE A 109 9.21 2.82 26.77
N HIS A 110 9.97 1.77 27.08
CA HIS A 110 10.29 0.76 26.07
C HIS A 110 9.13 -0.19 25.81
N GLY A 111 8.32 -0.49 26.82
CA GLY A 111 7.07 -1.24 26.68
C GLY A 111 6.05 -0.47 25.83
N GLY A 112 5.92 0.83 26.05
CA GLY A 112 5.10 1.72 25.22
C GLY A 112 5.61 1.80 23.78
N LEU A 113 6.92 1.95 23.59
CA LEU A 113 7.53 1.92 22.25
C LEU A 113 7.30 0.57 21.56
N LEU A 114 7.48 -0.54 22.27
CA LEU A 114 7.23 -1.88 21.74
C LEU A 114 5.76 -2.09 21.38
N LEU A 115 4.84 -1.60 22.22
CA LEU A 115 3.40 -1.63 21.96
C LEU A 115 3.05 -0.83 20.71
N LEU A 116 3.61 0.36 20.52
CA LEU A 116 3.40 1.19 19.34
C LEU A 116 3.96 0.52 18.07
N LEU A 117 5.19 -0.01 18.12
CA LEU A 117 5.79 -0.70 16.97
C LEU A 117 4.99 -1.96 16.59
N ALA A 118 4.66 -2.80 17.57
CA ALA A 118 3.92 -4.03 17.35
C ALA A 118 2.50 -3.73 16.86
N GLY A 119 1.82 -2.75 17.46
CA GLY A 119 0.51 -2.29 17.02
C GLY A 119 0.53 -1.78 15.59
N GLY A 120 1.50 -0.91 15.24
CA GLY A 120 1.68 -0.43 13.88
C GLY A 120 1.96 -1.55 12.87
N PHE A 121 2.77 -2.54 13.25
CA PHE A 121 3.07 -3.71 12.41
C PHE A 121 1.83 -4.59 12.17
N VAL A 122 1.04 -4.85 13.21
CA VAL A 122 -0.22 -5.60 13.11
C VAL A 122 -1.21 -4.84 12.23
N THR A 123 -1.41 -3.55 12.47
CA THR A 123 -2.27 -2.69 11.64
C THR A 123 -1.81 -2.75 10.18
N ALA A 124 -0.52 -2.62 9.90
CA ALA A 124 -0.03 -2.63 8.52
C ALA A 124 -0.28 -3.95 7.75
N ILE A 125 -0.47 -5.08 8.44
CA ILE A 125 -0.76 -6.38 7.82
C ILE A 125 -2.26 -6.63 7.67
N TYR A 126 -3.06 -6.18 8.63
CA TYR A 126 -4.48 -6.56 8.74
C TYR A 126 -5.47 -5.43 8.43
N GLN A 127 -5.04 -4.18 8.33
CA GLN A 127 -5.94 -3.05 8.20
C GLN A 127 -6.42 -2.88 6.75
N GLU A 128 -7.74 -2.80 6.60
CA GLU A 128 -8.40 -2.41 5.35
C GLU A 128 -8.85 -0.93 5.46
N GLU A 129 -8.61 -0.16 4.40
CA GLU A 129 -8.95 1.25 4.30
C GLU A 129 -10.31 1.42 3.62
N SER A 130 -11.30 1.95 4.34
CA SER A 130 -12.57 2.40 3.77
C SER A 130 -12.99 3.75 4.36
N ALA A 131 -13.90 4.44 3.70
CA ALA A 131 -14.48 5.67 4.20
C ALA A 131 -15.98 5.69 4.08
N MET A 132 -16.62 6.34 5.04
CA MET A 132 -18.06 6.57 5.05
C MET A 132 -18.28 8.08 5.13
N ILE A 133 -18.72 8.67 4.02
CA ILE A 133 -19.10 10.08 3.97
C ILE A 133 -20.59 10.16 4.29
N ILE A 134 -20.98 10.81 5.38
CA ILE A 134 -22.39 11.01 5.74
C ILE A 134 -22.70 12.52 5.67
N PRO A 135 -23.45 12.98 4.65
CA PRO A 135 -23.91 14.37 4.60
C PRO A 135 -24.83 14.71 5.77
N GLU A 136 -24.88 15.98 6.15
CA GLU A 136 -25.73 16.45 7.25
C GLU A 136 -27.21 16.15 6.94
N GLY A 137 -27.89 15.46 7.87
CA GLY A 137 -29.28 15.04 7.73
C GLY A 137 -29.49 13.74 6.94
N GLU A 138 -28.45 13.13 6.37
CA GLU A 138 -28.53 11.82 5.73
C GLU A 138 -28.14 10.69 6.69
N SER A 139 -28.55 9.46 6.36
CA SER A 139 -28.04 8.24 6.98
C SER A 139 -27.50 7.32 5.89
N ARG A 140 -26.36 6.68 6.13
CA ARG A 140 -25.74 5.71 5.22
C ARG A 140 -25.37 4.45 6.00
N ASN A 141 -25.47 3.30 5.35
CA ASN A 141 -25.18 1.98 5.92
C ASN A 141 -24.07 1.23 5.15
N TYR A 142 -23.26 1.94 4.39
CA TYR A 142 -22.17 1.39 3.58
C TYR A 142 -20.92 2.27 3.69
N SER A 143 -19.75 1.66 3.52
CA SER A 143 -18.45 2.33 3.42
C SER A 143 -17.83 2.04 2.07
N GLU A 144 -17.17 3.02 1.48
CA GLU A 144 -16.55 2.94 0.16
C GLU A 144 -15.03 2.73 0.29
N ALA A 145 -14.46 1.91 -0.56
CA ALA A 145 -13.01 1.79 -0.72
C ALA A 145 -12.56 2.65 -1.90
N PHE A 146 -11.74 3.67 -1.67
CA PHE A 146 -11.37 4.67 -2.70
C PHE A 146 -10.56 4.13 -3.89
N ARG A 147 -10.10 2.89 -3.81
CA ARG A 147 -9.22 2.26 -4.80
C ARG A 147 -9.81 1.01 -5.42
N GLU A 148 -10.99 0.61 -4.97
CA GLU A 148 -11.72 -0.51 -5.52
C GLU A 148 -12.91 0.06 -6.27
N PHE A 149 -13.11 -0.42 -7.49
CA PHE A 149 -14.21 -0.01 -8.32
C PHE A 149 -15.26 -1.12 -8.33
N GLU A 150 -16.50 -0.75 -8.54
CA GLU A 150 -17.55 -1.71 -8.81
C GLU A 150 -18.59 -1.08 -9.73
N LEU A 151 -19.28 -1.91 -10.50
CA LEU A 151 -20.42 -1.50 -11.28
C LEU A 151 -21.68 -1.79 -10.48
N THR A 152 -22.34 -0.74 -9.99
CA THR A 152 -23.62 -0.85 -9.29
C THR A 152 -24.78 -0.52 -10.23
N ILE A 153 -25.80 -1.37 -10.20
CA ILE A 153 -27.03 -1.19 -10.97
C ILE A 153 -28.17 -1.11 -9.97
N THR A 154 -28.81 0.07 -9.92
CA THR A 154 -29.87 0.39 -8.96
C THR A 154 -31.22 0.41 -9.65
N GLU A 155 -32.09 -0.52 -9.26
CA GLU A 155 -33.49 -0.54 -9.63
C GLU A 155 -34.27 0.34 -8.65
N LYS A 156 -34.73 1.51 -9.13
CA LYS A 156 -35.56 2.42 -8.32
C LYS A 156 -36.95 1.84 -8.15
N THR A 157 -37.36 1.60 -6.91
CA THR A 157 -38.73 1.13 -6.62
C THR A 157 -39.56 2.22 -5.95
N THR A 158 -40.86 2.26 -6.25
CA THR A 158 -41.80 3.22 -5.65
C THR A 158 -42.06 2.94 -4.17
N ALA A 159 -41.59 1.80 -3.63
CA ALA A 159 -41.82 1.35 -2.26
C ALA A 159 -40.75 1.84 -1.27
N GLY A 160 -39.94 2.83 -1.64
CA GLY A 160 -38.97 3.48 -0.74
C GLY A 160 -37.70 2.67 -0.45
N THR A 161 -37.50 1.52 -1.11
CA THR A 161 -36.27 0.72 -1.02
C THR A 161 -35.78 0.38 -2.43
N ASP A 162 -34.58 0.84 -2.76
CA ASP A 162 -33.98 0.55 -4.06
C ASP A 162 -33.24 -0.80 -4.02
N LYS A 163 -33.43 -1.62 -5.06
CA LYS A 163 -32.70 -2.87 -5.19
C LYS A 163 -31.39 -2.59 -5.92
N VAL A 164 -30.26 -2.83 -5.25
CA VAL A 164 -28.92 -2.61 -5.81
C VAL A 164 -28.25 -3.95 -6.12
N THR A 165 -27.78 -4.11 -7.35
CA THR A 165 -26.90 -5.22 -7.75
C THR A 165 -25.51 -4.67 -8.00
N ALA A 166 -24.54 -5.09 -7.18
CA ALA A 166 -23.15 -4.71 -7.31
C ALA A 166 -22.35 -5.81 -8.03
N ILE A 167 -21.57 -5.42 -9.04
CA ILE A 167 -20.66 -6.30 -9.78
C ILE A 167 -19.24 -5.82 -9.49
N PRO A 168 -18.44 -6.59 -8.72
CA PRO A 168 -17.07 -6.22 -8.38
C PRO A 168 -16.16 -6.10 -9.61
N ASP A 169 -15.18 -5.19 -9.55
CA ASP A 169 -14.19 -4.98 -10.60
C ASP A 169 -13.51 -6.27 -11.09
N ALA A 170 -13.23 -7.20 -10.17
CA ALA A 170 -12.58 -8.47 -10.47
C ALA A 170 -13.36 -9.34 -11.49
N LEU A 171 -14.68 -9.16 -11.58
CA LEU A 171 -15.54 -9.86 -12.52
C LEU A 171 -15.70 -9.10 -13.84
N LEU A 172 -15.42 -7.80 -13.88
CA LEU A 172 -15.53 -6.96 -15.06
C LEU A 172 -14.38 -7.28 -16.03
N GLN A 173 -14.61 -8.25 -16.91
CA GLN A 173 -13.67 -8.62 -17.96
C GLN A 173 -14.32 -8.46 -19.33
N THR A 174 -13.52 -8.16 -20.34
CA THR A 174 -13.99 -8.09 -21.73
C THR A 174 -14.70 -9.38 -22.13
N GLY A 175 -15.96 -9.27 -22.52
CA GLY A 175 -16.84 -10.39 -22.88
C GLY A 175 -17.68 -10.95 -21.73
N ALA A 176 -17.46 -10.54 -20.48
CA ALA A 176 -18.25 -10.99 -19.34
C ALA A 176 -19.72 -10.55 -19.47
N SER A 177 -20.63 -11.37 -18.96
CA SER A 177 -22.07 -11.16 -19.08
C SER A 177 -22.77 -11.50 -17.76
N PHE A 178 -23.60 -10.59 -17.28
CA PHE A 178 -24.25 -10.67 -15.97
C PHE A 178 -25.78 -10.54 -16.12
N PRO A 179 -26.55 -11.60 -15.85
CA PRO A 179 -28.01 -11.52 -15.83
C PRO A 179 -28.47 -10.78 -14.57
N LEU A 180 -29.29 -9.73 -14.72
CA LEU A 180 -29.73 -8.85 -13.62
C LEU A 180 -31.08 -9.26 -13.02
N GLY A 181 -31.32 -10.57 -12.93
CA GLY A 181 -32.62 -11.14 -12.55
C GLY A 181 -33.66 -11.06 -13.67
N ASP A 182 -34.86 -11.58 -13.40
CA ASP A 182 -35.84 -11.90 -14.46
C ASP A 182 -36.43 -10.69 -15.21
N LYS A 183 -36.37 -9.49 -14.63
CA LYS A 183 -37.02 -8.27 -15.17
C LYS A 183 -36.06 -7.28 -15.83
N LEU A 184 -34.75 -7.47 -15.67
CA LEU A 184 -33.73 -6.53 -16.16
C LEU A 184 -32.93 -7.15 -17.32
N PRO A 185 -32.48 -6.32 -18.28
CA PRO A 185 -31.65 -6.81 -19.36
C PRO A 185 -30.31 -7.32 -18.83
N THR A 186 -29.75 -8.32 -19.49
CA THR A 186 -28.40 -8.82 -19.19
C THR A 186 -27.36 -7.76 -19.55
N VAL A 187 -26.42 -7.49 -18.65
CA VAL A 187 -25.32 -6.56 -18.90
C VAL A 187 -24.13 -7.33 -19.44
N LYS A 188 -23.68 -6.97 -20.65
CA LYS A 188 -22.48 -7.51 -21.28
C LYS A 188 -21.40 -6.43 -21.32
N ILE A 189 -20.20 -6.81 -20.89
CA ILE A 189 -19.01 -5.96 -20.92
C ILE A 189 -18.35 -6.12 -22.29
N ASP A 190 -18.47 -5.11 -23.16
CA ASP A 190 -17.84 -5.15 -24.49
C ASP A 190 -16.33 -4.93 -24.42
N THR A 191 -15.88 -4.03 -23.55
CA THR A 191 -14.46 -3.75 -23.33
C THR A 191 -14.27 -3.22 -21.93
N TYR A 192 -13.20 -3.64 -21.26
CA TYR A 192 -12.85 -3.20 -19.92
C TYR A 192 -11.36 -2.83 -19.83
N HIS A 193 -11.07 -1.68 -19.22
CA HIS A 193 -9.72 -1.17 -18.99
C HIS A 193 -9.63 -0.59 -17.58
N ARG A 194 -8.67 -1.07 -16.77
CA ARG A 194 -8.47 -0.57 -15.39
C ARG A 194 -8.11 0.90 -15.32
N ASN A 195 -7.28 1.36 -16.27
CA ASN A 195 -6.86 2.75 -16.37
C ASN A 195 -6.95 3.18 -17.84
N ALA A 196 -7.96 3.97 -18.18
CA ALA A 196 -8.11 4.54 -19.50
C ALA A 196 -8.55 6.00 -19.41
N THR A 197 -8.06 6.80 -20.35
CA THR A 197 -8.57 8.15 -20.55
C THR A 197 -9.72 8.08 -21.54
N LEU A 198 -10.90 8.55 -21.13
CA LEU A 198 -12.06 8.73 -21.99
C LEU A 198 -12.23 10.21 -22.33
N ARG A 199 -12.27 10.55 -23.61
CA ARG A 199 -12.44 11.91 -24.13
C ARG A 199 -13.29 11.91 -25.40
N ALA A 200 -13.72 13.09 -25.83
CA ALA A 200 -14.28 13.23 -27.17
C ALA A 200 -13.25 12.82 -28.22
N LEU A 201 -13.69 12.16 -29.29
CA LEU A 201 -12.82 11.70 -30.38
C LEU A 201 -12.00 12.85 -30.99
N SER A 202 -12.58 14.05 -31.06
CA SER A 202 -11.89 15.27 -31.50
C SER A 202 -10.70 15.67 -30.62
N GLN A 203 -10.75 15.34 -29.33
CA GLN A 203 -9.70 15.62 -28.35
C GLN A 203 -8.71 14.46 -28.19
N LEU A 204 -9.05 13.28 -28.71
CA LEU A 204 -8.20 12.09 -28.65
C LEU A 204 -8.15 11.36 -30.00
N PRO A 205 -7.53 11.96 -31.04
CA PRO A 205 -7.56 11.40 -32.40
C PRO A 205 -6.85 10.06 -32.55
N LYS A 206 -5.91 9.76 -31.63
CA LYS A 206 -5.20 8.47 -31.56
C LYS A 206 -5.87 7.44 -30.64
N GLY A 207 -7.00 7.80 -30.02
CA GLY A 207 -7.77 6.90 -29.17
C GLY A 207 -8.59 5.90 -30.00
N THR A 208 -8.99 4.81 -29.37
CA THR A 208 -9.91 3.84 -29.97
C THR A 208 -11.35 4.35 -29.83
N PRO A 209 -12.12 4.48 -30.91
CA PRO A 209 -13.48 4.99 -30.84
C PRO A 209 -14.42 4.02 -30.12
N VAL A 210 -15.31 4.56 -29.28
CA VAL A 210 -16.36 3.79 -28.61
C VAL A 210 -17.58 3.73 -29.53
N LYS A 211 -18.08 2.52 -29.78
CA LYS A 211 -19.34 2.34 -30.52
C LYS A 211 -20.50 2.59 -29.56
N VAL A 212 -21.29 3.62 -29.82
CA VAL A 212 -22.41 4.01 -28.97
C VAL A 212 -23.70 4.04 -29.79
N THR A 213 -24.73 3.34 -29.32
CA THR A 213 -26.06 3.32 -29.94
C THR A 213 -27.08 4.19 -29.21
N HIS A 214 -26.84 4.55 -27.95
CA HIS A 214 -27.76 5.29 -27.10
C HIS A 214 -27.02 6.25 -26.14
N GLY A 215 -27.71 7.30 -25.66
CA GLY A 215 -27.19 8.25 -24.67
C GLY A 215 -26.25 9.32 -25.25
N ILE A 216 -25.51 10.01 -24.37
CA ILE A 216 -24.69 11.18 -24.74
C ILE A 216 -23.58 10.87 -25.76
N GLY A 217 -23.14 9.61 -25.85
CA GLY A 217 -22.10 9.20 -26.79
C GLY A 217 -22.58 9.11 -28.25
N THR A 218 -23.89 9.22 -28.52
CA THR A 218 -24.40 9.31 -29.90
C THR A 218 -24.23 10.71 -30.48
N THR A 219 -24.31 11.76 -29.64
CA THR A 219 -24.15 13.16 -30.06
C THR A 219 -22.69 13.59 -30.02
N THR A 220 -21.91 13.04 -29.09
CA THR A 220 -20.47 13.34 -28.96
C THR A 220 -19.68 12.03 -29.10
N PRO A 221 -19.08 11.75 -30.28
CA PRO A 221 -18.27 10.56 -30.46
C PRO A 221 -17.15 10.53 -29.42
N LEU A 222 -17.05 9.42 -28.67
CA LEU A 222 -16.05 9.25 -27.63
C LEU A 222 -14.94 8.31 -28.12
N ALA A 223 -13.74 8.52 -27.62
CA ALA A 223 -12.62 7.61 -27.78
C ALA A 223 -11.95 7.36 -26.44
N TYR A 224 -11.47 6.13 -26.24
CA TYR A 224 -10.67 5.78 -25.08
C TYR A 224 -9.23 5.45 -25.50
N GLN A 225 -8.29 5.72 -24.60
CA GLN A 225 -6.92 5.25 -24.73
C GLN A 225 -6.50 4.67 -23.39
N GLU A 226 -6.06 3.41 -23.42
CA GLU A 226 -5.50 2.76 -22.23
C GLU A 226 -4.25 3.53 -21.80
N GLN A 227 -4.21 3.88 -20.52
CA GLN A 227 -3.00 4.43 -19.93
C GLN A 227 -2.19 3.26 -19.41
N LYS A 228 -0.96 3.12 -19.93
CA LYS A 228 0.01 2.21 -19.32
C LYS A 228 0.11 2.57 -17.84
N ARG A 229 0.05 1.55 -16.97
CA ARG A 229 0.40 1.69 -15.55
C ARG A 229 1.69 2.50 -15.50
N ALA A 230 1.67 3.64 -14.83
CA ALA A 230 2.81 4.55 -14.84
C ALA A 230 4.04 3.81 -14.30
N SER A 231 4.90 3.35 -15.21
CA SER A 231 6.31 3.05 -15.00
C SER A 231 7.11 3.98 -15.92
N THR A 232 6.66 5.24 -16.02
CA THR A 232 7.28 6.23 -16.90
C THR A 232 7.29 7.57 -16.18
N THR A 233 8.51 7.93 -15.80
CA THR A 233 9.01 9.23 -15.35
C THR A 233 8.15 10.40 -15.85
N ILE A 234 7.52 11.14 -14.93
CA ILE A 234 6.92 12.43 -15.23
C ILE A 234 8.06 13.44 -15.40
N THR A 235 8.65 13.53 -16.59
CA THR A 235 9.51 14.66 -16.95
C THR A 235 8.60 15.87 -17.17
N ARG A 236 8.34 16.60 -16.08
CA ARG A 236 7.60 17.86 -16.13
C ARG A 236 8.51 18.93 -16.75
N THR A 237 8.55 19.03 -18.08
CA THR A 237 9.17 20.17 -18.76
C THR A 237 8.36 21.42 -18.43
N ARG A 238 8.90 22.24 -17.52
CA ARG A 238 8.39 23.58 -17.24
C ARG A 238 8.64 24.43 -18.50
N PRO A 239 7.62 25.07 -19.11
CA PRO A 239 7.91 26.05 -20.14
C PRO A 239 8.69 27.19 -19.50
N SER A 240 9.84 27.53 -20.09
CA SER A 240 10.61 28.72 -19.75
C SER A 240 9.72 29.93 -19.96
N ALA A 241 9.46 30.68 -18.88
CA ALA A 241 8.91 32.01 -18.99
C ALA A 241 9.97 32.89 -19.66
N SER A 242 9.65 33.37 -20.86
CA SER A 242 10.25 34.53 -21.52
C SER A 242 9.87 35.80 -20.79
#